data_AF-A0AAD7J8Y8-F1
#
_entry.id   AF-A0AAD7J8Y8-F1
#
_cell.length_a   1.000
_cell.length_b   1.000
_cell.length_c   1.000
_cell.angle_alpha   90.00
_cell.angle_beta   90.00
_cell.angle_gamma   90.00
#
_symmetry.space_group_name_H-M   'P 1'
#
loop_
_entity.id
_entity.type
_entity.pdbx_description
1 polymer ?
#
loop_
_entity_poly.entity_id
_entity_poly.type
_entity_poly.pdbx_seq_one_letter_code
_entity_poly.pdbx_strand_id
1 'polypeptide(L)' 'LNEEQAHAFRIIARHSLLNRPEQLRMLLTGPGGIGKSRVIDTLRDFFILRGQSRRLHLCAYTGGASR' A
#
# COMPACT_ATOMS: atom_id res chain seq x y z
N LEU A 1 -1.58 10.00 -7.97
CA LEU A 1 -0.25 9.60 -7.47
C LEU A 1 0.79 10.31 -8.32
N ASN A 2 1.86 10.84 -7.74
CA ASN A 2 3.04 11.24 -8.52
C ASN A 2 3.77 9.98 -9.03
N GLU A 3 4.84 10.14 -9.82
CA GLU A 3 5.55 9.02 -10.45
C GLU A 3 6.06 7.99 -9.43
N GLU A 4 6.71 8.45 -8.37
CA GLU A 4 7.26 7.60 -7.29
C GLU A 4 6.16 6.86 -6.52
N GLN A 5 5.10 7.56 -6.15
CA GLN A 5 3.93 6.96 -5.51
C GLN A 5 3.26 5.93 -6.42
N ALA A 6 3.17 6.21 -7.72
CA ALA A 6 2.61 5.31 -8.71
C ALA A 6 3.51 4.08 -8.95
N HIS A 7 4.82 4.24 -8.84
CA HIS A 7 5.77 3.15 -8.91
C HIS A 7 5.62 2.20 -7.71
N ALA A 8 5.62 2.76 -6.49
CA ALA A 8 5.38 2.00 -5.26
C ALA A 8 4.04 1.24 -5.30
N PHE A 9 2.96 1.93 -5.70
CA PHE A 9 1.65 1.31 -5.89
C PHE A 9 1.71 0.13 -6.87
N ARG A 10 2.36 0.31 -8.04
CA ARG A 10 2.46 -0.74 -9.06
C ARG A 10 3.20 -1.98 -8.57
N ILE A 11 4.27 -1.83 -7.78
CA ILE A 11 4.99 -2.97 -7.19
C ILE A 11 4.05 -3.79 -6.33
N ILE A 12 3.37 -3.14 -5.38
CA ILE A 12 2.50 -3.81 -4.39
C ILE A 12 1.27 -4.42 -5.08
N ALA A 13 0.61 -3.66 -5.97
CA ALA A 13 -0.57 -4.13 -6.69
C ALA A 13 -0.27 -5.34 -7.57
N ARG A 14 0.86 -5.34 -8.30
CA ARG A 14 1.29 -6.48 -9.12
C ARG A 14 1.68 -7.69 -8.27
N HIS A 15 2.42 -7.49 -7.18
CA HIS A 15 2.78 -8.59 -6.28
C HIS A 15 1.54 -9.27 -5.68
N SER A 16 0.52 -8.49 -5.31
CA SER A 16 -0.75 -9.01 -4.77
C SER A 16 -1.54 -9.93 -5.72
N LEU A 17 -1.18 -9.93 -7.01
CA LEU A 17 -1.81 -10.72 -8.07
C LEU A 17 -1.11 -12.06 -8.34
N LEU A 18 0.07 -12.27 -7.78
CA LEU A 18 0.83 -13.49 -7.99
C LEU A 18 0.22 -14.65 -7.20
N ASN A 19 0.30 -15.85 -7.77
CA ASN A 19 -0.10 -17.08 -7.09
C ASN A 19 1.05 -17.58 -6.22
N ARG A 20 0.87 -17.51 -4.89
CA ARG A 20 1.85 -17.97 -3.88
C ARG A 20 3.28 -17.38 -4.07
N PRO A 21 3.44 -16.05 -4.22
CA PRO A 21 4.77 -15.45 -4.28
C PRO A 21 5.46 -15.53 -2.91
N GLU A 22 6.78 -15.40 -2.90
CA GLU A 22 7.50 -15.05 -1.67
C GLU A 22 7.00 -13.71 -1.13
N GLN A 23 7.09 -13.52 0.19
CA GLN A 23 6.60 -12.33 0.87
C GLN A 23 7.32 -11.06 0.36
N LEU A 24 6.56 -10.07 -0.12
CA LEU A 24 7.11 -8.75 -0.41
C LEU A 24 7.41 -8.00 0.89
N ARG A 25 8.69 -7.69 1.11
CA ARG A 25 9.15 -6.81 2.20
C ARG A 25 9.58 -5.48 1.59
N MET A 26 8.78 -4.43 1.81
CA MET A 26 9.02 -3.12 1.23
C MET A 26 9.01 -2.04 2.31
N LEU A 27 10.03 -1.18 2.32
CA LEU A 27 10.09 0.02 3.16
C LEU A 27 9.80 1.26 2.30
N LEU A 28 8.68 1.92 2.57
CA LEU A 28 8.34 3.20 1.94
C LEU A 28 8.99 4.35 2.71
N THR A 29 10.11 4.87 2.21
CA THR A 29 10.90 5.93 2.85
C THR A 29 10.67 7.31 2.22
N GLY A 30 11.39 8.32 2.71
CA GLY A 30 11.44 9.69 2.21
C GLY A 30 10.94 10.73 3.23
N PRO A 31 11.07 12.03 2.93
CA PRO A 31 10.63 13.10 3.83
C PRO A 31 9.17 12.99 4.27
N GLY A 32 8.84 13.55 5.44
CA GLY A 32 7.46 13.71 5.88
C GLY A 32 6.67 14.60 4.90
N GLY A 33 5.37 14.34 4.76
CA GLY A 33 4.49 15.17 3.91
C GLY A 33 4.50 14.85 2.40
N ILE A 34 5.36 13.95 1.92
CA ILE A 34 5.43 13.60 0.48
C ILE A 34 4.32 12.64 -0.01
N GLY A 35 3.30 12.38 0.82
CA GLY A 35 2.16 11.55 0.45
C GLY A 35 2.38 10.04 0.50
N LYS A 36 3.14 9.52 1.48
CA LYS A 36 3.21 8.06 1.73
C LYS A 36 1.83 7.49 2.07
N SER A 37 1.07 8.21 2.90
CA SER A 37 -0.33 7.87 3.21
C SER A 37 -1.18 7.77 1.95
N ARG A 38 -0.93 8.63 0.93
CA ARG A 38 -1.64 8.57 -0.35
C ARG A 38 -1.44 7.23 -1.08
N VAL A 39 -0.27 6.61 -0.96
CA VAL A 39 0.00 5.27 -1.51
C VAL A 39 -0.82 4.22 -0.75
N ILE A 40 -0.85 4.31 0.58
CA ILE A 40 -1.63 3.41 1.44
C ILE A 40 -3.13 3.51 1.14
N ASP A 41 -3.67 4.73 1.05
CA ASP A 41 -5.08 4.97 0.73
C ASP A 41 -5.43 4.40 -0.64
N THR A 42 -4.57 4.61 -1.63
CA THR A 42 -4.81 4.09 -2.99
C THR A 42 -4.75 2.56 -3.04
N LEU A 43 -3.92 1.92 -2.21
CA LEU A 43 -3.91 0.47 -2.07
C LEU A 43 -5.19 -0.04 -1.40
N ARG A 44 -5.68 0.66 -0.36
CA ARG A 44 -6.96 0.35 0.28
C ARG A 44 -8.10 0.37 -0.73
N ASP A 45 -8.19 1.43 -1.53
CA ASP A 45 -9.20 1.56 -2.59
C ASP A 45 -9.06 0.44 -3.63
N PHE A 46 -7.84 0.12 -4.05
CA PHE A 46 -7.58 -0.98 -4.98
C PHE A 46 -8.10 -2.33 -4.46
N PHE A 47 -7.83 -2.67 -3.20
CA PHE A 47 -8.34 -3.92 -2.62
C PHE A 47 -9.86 -3.92 -2.42
N ILE A 48 -10.46 -2.77 -2.08
CA ILE A 48 -11.92 -2.62 -1.99
C ILE A 48 -12.58 -2.84 -3.36
N LEU A 49 -12.10 -2.16 -4.40
CA LEU A 49 -12.65 -2.26 -5.76
C LEU A 49 -12.57 -3.68 -6.33
N ARG A 50 -11.67 -4.52 -5.82
CA ARG A 50 -11.56 -5.94 -6.21
C ARG A 50 -12.34 -6.90 -5.31
N GLY A 51 -13.13 -6.41 -4.35
CA GLY A 51 -13.82 -7.25 -3.37
C GLY A 51 -12.85 -8.00 -2.44
N GLN A 52 -11.62 -7.51 -2.29
CA GLN A 52 -10.53 -8.12 -1.54
C GLN A 52 -10.13 -7.29 -0.32
N SER A 53 -11.04 -6.48 0.23
CA SER A 53 -10.77 -5.59 1.37
C SER A 53 -10.14 -6.31 2.58
N ARG A 54 -10.47 -7.59 2.79
CA ARG A 54 -9.90 -8.44 3.86
C ARG A 54 -8.44 -8.84 3.66
N ARG A 55 -7.86 -8.61 2.46
CA ARG A 55 -6.46 -8.97 2.16
C ARG A 55 -5.45 -7.89 2.57
N LEU A 56 -5.92 -6.71 2.97
CA LEU A 56 -5.06 -5.61 3.41
C LEU A 56 -5.21 -5.38 4.91
N HIS A 57 -4.11 -5.56 5.65
CA HIS A 57 -4.02 -5.18 7.06
C HIS A 57 -3.14 -3.93 7.19
N LEU A 58 -3.72 -2.83 7.67
CA LEU A 58 -2.99 -1.62 8.01
C LEU A 58 -2.67 -1.62 9.51
N CYS A 59 -1.39 -1.50 9.84
CA CYS A 59 -0.91 -1.42 11.21
C CYS A 59 -0.13 -0.11 11.40
N ALA A 60 -0.32 0.55 12.54
CA ALA A 60 0.46 1.70 12.94
C ALA A 60 0.93 1.54 14.38
N TYR A 61 2.15 2.02 14.68
CA TYR A 61 2.69 1.99 16.04
C TYR A 61 1.94 2.94 16.99
N THR A 62 1.33 3.99 16.46
CA THR A 62 0.48 4.93 17.21
C THR A 62 -0.91 4.99 16.58
N GLY A 63 -1.96 5.01 17.41
CA GLY A 63 -3.36 4.92 16.94
C GLY A 63 -3.84 6.08 16.05
N GLY A 64 -3.04 7.14 15.88
CA GLY A 64 -3.33 8.26 14.99
C GLY A 64 -3.06 7.98 13.51
N ALA A 65 -2.26 6.95 13.18
CA ALA A 65 -1.81 6.70 11.80
C ALA A 65 -2.52 5.50 11.12
N SER A 66 -3.53 4.90 11.75
CA SER A 66 -4.24 3.69 11.26
C SER A 66 -5.68 3.91 10.78
N ARG A 67 -6.17 5.16 10.68
CA ARG A 67 -7.55 5.44 10.23
C ARG A 67 -7.67 5.49 8.70
#